data_AF-A0A353WS74-F1
#
_entry.id   AF-A0A353WS74-F1
#
_cell.length_a   1.000
_cell.length_b   1.000
_cell.length_c   1.000
_cell.angle_alpha   90.00
_cell.angle_beta   90.00
_cell.angle_gamma   90.00
#
_symmetry.space_group_name_H-M   'P 1'
#
loop_
_entity.id
_entity.type
_entity.pdbx_description
1 polymer ?
#
loop_
_entity_poly.entity_id
_entity_poly.type
_entity_poly.pdbx_seq_one_letter_code
_entity_poly.pdbx_strand_id
1 'polypeptide(L)'
;MDTNVILHDHKAIRHFQDNNLVIPIAVVEELDKFKKGNDSLAFNARGFMRDIDRITEGKSFGKDGLPIGPRLGLIKVEPNHPFSGEYADMFKDDIQDHRILSTAMWVRDHNPGTFVALVTKDVNLRLK
;
A
#
# COMPACT_ATOMS: atom_id res chain seq x y z
N MET A 1 0.29 -1.90 2.56
CA MET A 1 0.32 -0.78 3.52
C MET A 1 -0.93 0.06 3.33
N ASP A 2 -1.43 0.66 4.41
CA ASP A 2 -2.55 1.62 4.42
C ASP A 2 -2.06 3.09 4.27
N THR A 3 -2.93 3.96 3.76
CA THR A 3 -2.74 5.40 3.60
C THR A 3 -2.40 6.09 4.91
N ASN A 4 -3.07 5.75 6.01
CA ASN A 4 -2.84 6.41 7.31
C ASN A 4 -1.41 6.26 7.81
N VAL A 5 -0.74 5.16 7.45
CA VAL A 5 0.68 4.95 7.78
C VAL A 5 1.54 5.97 7.03
N ILE A 6 1.26 6.17 5.74
CA ILE A 6 2.01 7.06 4.85
C ILE A 6 1.75 8.53 5.20
N LEU A 7 0.49 8.89 5.46
CA LEU A 7 0.10 10.25 5.85
C LEU A 7 0.72 10.68 7.17
N HIS A 8 0.98 9.74 8.08
CA HIS A 8 1.70 10.03 9.31
C HIS A 8 3.21 10.21 9.08
N ASP A 9 3.82 9.34 8.26
CA ASP A 9 5.24 9.43 7.92
C ASP A 9 5.50 8.82 6.54
N HIS A 10 5.82 9.68 5.56
CA HIS A 10 6.11 9.21 4.20
C HIS A 10 7.37 8.35 4.12
N LYS A 11 8.29 8.48 5.08
CA LYS A 11 9.53 7.69 5.13
C LYS A 11 9.30 6.28 5.68
N ALA A 12 8.09 5.96 6.14
CA ALA A 12 7.74 4.64 6.66
C ALA A 12 8.11 3.49 5.73
N ILE A 13 8.08 3.69 4.40
CA ILE A 13 8.49 2.67 3.42
C ILE A 13 9.95 2.20 3.56
N ARG A 14 10.79 2.92 4.31
CA ARG A 14 12.20 2.57 4.54
C ARG A 14 12.43 1.90 5.91
N HIS A 15 11.39 1.73 6.71
CA HIS A 15 11.48 1.21 8.08
C HIS A 15 11.23 -0.30 8.18
N PHE A 16 10.94 -0.97 7.06
CA PHE A 16 10.59 -2.39 7.01
C PHE A 16 11.78 -3.31 6.68
N GLN A 17 13.01 -2.81 6.77
CA GLN A 17 14.22 -3.60 6.52
C GLN A 17 14.16 -4.30 5.15
N ASP A 18 14.39 -5.61 5.10
CA ASP A 18 14.41 -6.44 3.89
C ASP A 18 13.03 -6.94 3.44
N ASN A 19 11.94 -6.53 4.12
CA ASN A 19 10.58 -6.93 3.75
C ASN A 19 10.10 -6.24 2.47
N ASN A 20 9.42 -7.00 1.62
CA ASN A 20 8.76 -6.46 0.43
C ASN A 20 7.49 -5.70 0.80
N LEU A 21 7.32 -4.51 0.22
CA LEU A 21 6.19 -3.63 0.42
C LEU A 21 5.22 -3.68 -0.74
N VAL A 22 3.96 -3.96 -0.41
CA VAL A 22 2.86 -3.87 -1.35
C VAL A 22 1.98 -2.68 -1.01
N ILE A 23 1.80 -1.78 -1.97
CA ILE A 23 0.95 -0.60 -1.87
C ILE A 23 -0.29 -0.85 -2.73
N PRO A 24 -1.50 -1.01 -2.15
CA PRO A 24 -2.72 -1.07 -2.93
C PRO A 24 -2.91 0.18 -3.78
N ILE A 25 -3.40 0.06 -5.03
CA ILE A 25 -3.65 1.23 -5.89
C ILE A 25 -4.61 2.24 -5.24
N ALA A 26 -5.59 1.75 -4.48
CA ALA A 26 -6.52 2.58 -3.71
C ALA A 26 -5.82 3.54 -2.73
N VAL A 27 -4.67 3.15 -2.17
CA VAL A 27 -3.87 4.02 -1.29
C VAL A 27 -3.23 5.15 -2.08
N VAL A 28 -2.74 4.87 -3.29
CA VAL A 28 -2.17 5.90 -4.18
C VAL A 28 -3.26 6.89 -4.61
N GLU A 29 -4.44 6.40 -4.95
CA GLU A 29 -5.62 7.21 -5.31
C GLU A 29 -6.05 8.13 -4.16
N GLU A 30 -6.01 7.64 -2.92
CA GLU A 30 -6.36 8.46 -1.76
C GLU A 30 -5.28 9.50 -1.45
N LEU A 31 -4.00 9.12 -1.47
CA LEU A 31 -2.89 10.05 -1.27
C LEU A 31 -2.91 11.21 -2.27
N ASP A 32 -3.39 11.00 -3.49
CA ASP A 32 -3.55 12.07 -4.48
C ASP A 32 -4.53 13.16 -4.01
N LYS A 33 -5.60 12.77 -3.32
CA LYS A 33 -6.59 13.70 -2.74
C LYS A 33 -5.97 14.54 -1.63
N PHE A 34 -5.04 13.97 -0.86
CA PHE A 34 -4.37 14.64 0.25
C PHE A 34 -3.23 15.58 -0.19
N LYS A 35 -2.87 15.67 -1.47
CA LYS A 35 -1.79 16.58 -1.94
C LYS A 35 -2.13 18.07 -1.82
N LYS A 36 -3.41 18.41 -1.65
CA LYS A 36 -3.88 19.80 -1.61
C LYS A 36 -3.74 20.37 -0.20
N GLY A 37 -3.13 21.55 -0.11
CA GLY A 37 -2.94 22.26 1.16
C GLY A 37 -1.48 22.36 1.58
N ASN A 38 -1.26 22.81 2.81
CA ASN A 38 0.06 23.09 3.37
C ASN A 38 0.24 22.52 4.78
N ASP A 39 -0.58 21.54 5.13
CA ASP A 39 -0.48 20.80 6.39
C ASP A 39 0.53 19.64 6.29
N SER A 40 0.74 18.97 7.42
CA SER A 40 1.63 17.80 7.52
C SER A 40 1.15 16.63 6.65
N LEU A 41 -0.16 16.46 6.49
CA LEU A 41 -0.75 15.41 5.65
C LEU A 41 -0.39 15.62 4.18
N ALA A 42 -0.59 16.84 3.65
CA ALA A 42 -0.21 17.18 2.28
C ALA A 42 1.31 17.17 2.06
N PHE A 43 2.10 17.50 3.09
CA PHE A 43 3.55 17.34 3.04
C PHE A 43 3.94 15.86 2.87
N ASN A 44 3.39 14.97 3.70
CA ASN A 44 3.69 13.54 3.67
C ASN A 44 3.17 12.87 2.39
N ALA A 45 1.96 13.17 1.93
CA ALA A 45 1.43 12.65 0.67
C ALA A 45 2.33 13.02 -0.52
N ARG A 46 2.77 14.28 -0.62
CA ARG A 46 3.72 14.71 -1.65
C ARG A 46 5.10 14.07 -1.48
N GLY A 47 5.55 13.88 -0.24
CA GLY A 47 6.81 13.21 0.08
C GLY A 47 6.84 11.77 -0.43
N PHE A 48 5.77 11.01 -0.17
CA PHE A 48 5.63 9.64 -0.63
C PHE A 48 5.65 9.56 -2.16
N MET A 49 4.90 10.42 -2.84
CA MET A 49 4.86 10.40 -4.31
C MET A 49 6.23 10.73 -4.92
N ARG A 50 6.97 11.68 -4.36
CA ARG A 50 8.35 11.94 -4.78
C ARG A 50 9.27 10.74 -4.56
N ASP A 51 9.08 10.02 -3.46
CA ASP A 51 9.84 8.79 -3.19
C ASP A 51 9.52 7.70 -4.22
N ILE A 52 8.25 7.50 -4.57
CA ILE A 52 7.81 6.57 -5.62
C ILE A 52 8.37 6.98 -6.99
N ASP A 53 8.26 8.25 -7.37
CA ASP A 53 8.79 8.75 -8.65
C ASP A 53 10.30 8.53 -8.75
N ARG A 54 11.03 8.71 -7.64
CA ARG A 54 12.47 8.47 -7.59
C ARG A 54 12.83 6.98 -7.67
N ILE A 55 12.05 6.10 -7.05
CA ILE A 55 12.27 4.64 -7.10
C ILE A 55 11.98 4.11 -8.50
N THR A 56 10.93 4.62 -9.14
CA THR A 56 10.54 4.21 -10.49
C THR A 56 11.51 4.71 -11.55
N GLU A 57 12.12 5.88 -11.38
CA GLU A 57 12.95 6.54 -12.41
C GLU A 57 12.23 6.62 -13.77
N GLY A 58 10.90 6.81 -13.75
CA GLY A 58 10.06 6.80 -14.95
C GLY A 58 9.75 5.42 -15.54
N LYS A 59 10.12 4.33 -14.86
CA LYS A 59 9.79 2.94 -15.24
C LYS A 59 8.50 2.48 -14.56
N SER A 60 7.88 1.43 -15.08
CA SER A 60 6.83 0.71 -14.36
C SER A 60 7.42 -0.09 -13.20
N PHE A 61 6.65 -0.32 -12.14
CA PHE A 61 7.03 -1.22 -11.05
C PHE A 61 7.31 -2.66 -11.52
N GLY A 62 6.79 -3.05 -12.68
CA GLY A 62 6.88 -4.44 -13.15
C GLY A 62 6.09 -5.39 -12.26
N LYS A 63 6.25 -6.71 -12.50
CA LYS A 63 5.55 -7.75 -11.73
C LYS A 63 6.07 -7.89 -10.31
N ASP A 64 7.38 -7.80 -10.15
CA ASP A 64 8.07 -8.13 -8.89
C ASP A 64 8.35 -6.90 -8.02
N GLY A 65 8.10 -5.70 -8.54
CA GLY A 65 8.41 -4.43 -7.86
C GLY A 65 9.82 -3.92 -8.13
N LEU A 66 10.18 -2.84 -7.46
CA LEU A 66 11.46 -2.15 -7.59
C LEU A 66 12.18 -2.06 -6.24
N PRO A 67 13.52 -2.10 -6.20
CA PRO A 67 14.26 -1.95 -4.95
C PRO A 67 14.00 -0.59 -4.29
N ILE A 68 13.66 -0.60 -2.99
CA ILE A 68 13.47 0.64 -2.22
C ILE A 68 14.83 1.34 -1.99
N GLY A 69 15.88 0.55 -1.82
CA GLY A 69 17.24 1.02 -1.59
C GLY A 69 18.19 -0.11 -1.16
N PRO A 70 19.46 0.19 -0.88
CA PRO A 70 20.45 -0.80 -0.48
C PRO A 70 20.05 -1.50 0.83
N ARG A 71 20.05 -2.84 0.83
CA ARG A 71 19.64 -3.70 1.96
C ARG A 71 18.18 -3.50 2.42
N LEU A 72 17.34 -2.97 1.53
CA LEU A 72 15.89 -2.91 1.74
C LEU A 72 15.18 -3.86 0.79
N GLY A 73 13.93 -4.19 1.09
CA GLY A 73 13.08 -4.99 0.21
C GLY A 73 12.67 -4.27 -1.07
N LEU A 74 11.78 -4.93 -1.82
CA LEU A 74 11.14 -4.38 -3.01
C LEU A 74 9.87 -3.61 -2.65
N ILE A 75 9.48 -2.64 -3.46
CA ILE A 75 8.18 -1.99 -3.39
C ILE A 75 7.43 -2.18 -4.70
N LYS A 76 6.14 -2.50 -4.62
CA LYS A 76 5.25 -2.53 -5.78
C LYS A 76 3.90 -1.90 -5.47
N VAL A 77 3.25 -1.41 -6.52
CA VAL A 77 1.84 -1.01 -6.48
C VAL A 77 1.00 -2.17 -7.04
N GLU A 78 0.03 -2.61 -6.26
CA GLU A 78 -0.84 -3.73 -6.61
C GLU A 78 -2.22 -3.20 -7.03
N PRO A 79 -2.76 -3.59 -8.19
CA PRO A 79 -4.10 -3.21 -8.63
C PRO A 79 -5.19 -3.72 -7.68
N ASN A 80 -6.41 -3.21 -7.87
CA ASN A 80 -7.56 -3.70 -7.12
C ASN A 80 -7.86 -5.16 -7.49
N HIS A 81 -8.14 -5.96 -6.47
CA HIS A 81 -8.53 -7.36 -6.60
C HIS A 81 -9.91 -7.56 -6.00
N PRO A 82 -10.78 -8.37 -6.64
CA PRO A 82 -12.05 -8.74 -6.03
C PRO A 82 -11.81 -9.66 -4.82
N PHE A 83 -12.71 -9.63 -3.84
CA PHE A 83 -12.75 -10.69 -2.84
C PHE A 83 -13.15 -12.02 -3.49
N SER A 84 -12.59 -13.10 -2.97
CA SER A 84 -12.88 -14.47 -3.39
C SER A 84 -13.61 -15.24 -2.29
N GLY A 85 -14.33 -16.29 -2.67
CA GLY A 85 -15.01 -17.19 -1.72
C GLY A 85 -16.06 -16.49 -0.86
N GLU A 86 -16.11 -16.88 0.41
CA GLU A 86 -17.09 -16.38 1.40
C GLU A 86 -17.04 -14.85 1.62
N TYR A 87 -15.89 -14.23 1.37
CA TYR A 87 -15.68 -12.80 1.57
C TYR A 87 -16.37 -11.94 0.50
N ALA A 88 -16.62 -12.49 -0.70
CA ALA A 88 -17.29 -11.77 -1.79
C ALA A 88 -18.72 -11.35 -1.40
N ASP A 89 -19.41 -12.17 -0.61
CA ASP A 89 -20.75 -11.86 -0.13
C ASP A 89 -20.78 -10.97 1.12
N MET A 90 -19.70 -10.97 1.91
CA MET A 90 -19.59 -10.16 3.14
C MET A 90 -19.19 -8.71 2.86
N PHE A 91 -18.35 -8.48 1.85
CA PHE A 91 -17.80 -7.16 1.52
C PHE A 91 -18.27 -6.68 0.14
N LYS A 92 -19.59 -6.48 0.01
CA LYS A 92 -20.22 -6.06 -1.26
C LYS A 92 -19.94 -4.61 -1.64
N ASP A 93 -19.66 -3.76 -0.65
CA ASP A 93 -19.40 -2.35 -0.89
C ASP A 93 -17.97 -2.15 -1.39
N ASP A 94 -17.82 -1.45 -2.52
CA ASP A 94 -16.52 -1.09 -3.08
C ASP A 94 -15.96 0.16 -2.39
N ILE A 95 -15.57 -0.01 -1.13
CA ILE A 95 -14.93 1.03 -0.31
C ILE A 95 -13.43 0.77 -0.17
N GLN A 96 -12.70 1.81 0.21
CA GLN A 96 -11.25 1.78 0.26
C GLN A 96 -10.68 0.70 1.18
N ASP A 97 -11.19 0.58 2.41
CA ASP A 97 -10.79 -0.47 3.36
C ASP A 97 -10.88 -1.86 2.74
N HIS A 98 -11.95 -2.11 2.01
CA HIS A 98 -12.23 -3.38 1.36
C HIS A 98 -11.20 -3.66 0.26
N ARG A 99 -10.85 -2.65 -0.55
CA ARG A 99 -9.77 -2.77 -1.55
C ARG A 99 -8.41 -3.05 -0.92
N ILE A 100 -8.11 -2.45 0.23
CA ILE A 100 -6.85 -2.70 0.95
C ILE A 100 -6.82 -4.14 1.48
N LEU A 101 -7.93 -4.61 2.08
CA LEU A 101 -8.06 -5.98 2.59
C LEU A 101 -8.00 -7.02 1.47
N SER A 102 -8.74 -6.82 0.38
CA SER A 102 -8.73 -7.73 -0.77
C SER A 102 -7.34 -7.83 -1.40
N THR A 103 -6.60 -6.72 -1.45
CA THR A 103 -5.19 -6.72 -1.87
C THR A 103 -4.32 -7.56 -0.95
N ALA A 104 -4.44 -7.40 0.38
CA ALA A 104 -3.66 -8.19 1.33
C ALA A 104 -3.94 -9.70 1.21
N MET A 105 -5.23 -10.06 1.08
CA MET A 105 -5.66 -11.45 0.88
C MET A 105 -5.14 -12.01 -0.46
N TRP A 106 -5.28 -11.25 -1.54
CA TRP A 106 -4.79 -11.65 -2.84
C TRP A 106 -3.28 -11.91 -2.82
N VAL A 107 -2.50 -11.03 -2.19
CA VAL A 107 -1.04 -11.21 -2.05
C VAL A 107 -0.72 -12.47 -1.24
N ARG A 108 -1.43 -12.71 -0.12
CA ARG A 108 -1.27 -13.93 0.68
C ARG A 108 -1.53 -15.19 -0.15
N ASP A 109 -2.64 -15.21 -0.88
CA ASP A 109 -3.10 -16.40 -1.61
C ASP A 109 -2.20 -16.72 -2.81
N HIS A 110 -1.61 -15.69 -3.44
CA HIS A 110 -0.70 -15.85 -4.59
C HIS A 110 0.77 -16.03 -4.20
N ASN A 111 1.12 -15.99 -2.91
CA ASN A 111 2.49 -16.18 -2.43
C ASN A 111 2.52 -17.21 -1.28
N PRO A 112 2.16 -18.49 -1.56
CA PRO A 112 2.09 -19.52 -0.54
C PRO A 112 3.45 -19.71 0.15
N GLY A 113 3.44 -19.84 1.48
CA GLY A 113 4.65 -19.96 2.30
C GLY A 113 5.33 -18.64 2.65
N THR A 114 4.81 -17.50 2.16
CA THR A 114 5.28 -16.16 2.56
C THR A 114 4.36 -15.58 3.63
N PHE A 115 4.95 -15.04 4.70
CA PHE A 115 4.17 -14.31 5.69
C PHE A 115 3.74 -12.95 5.14
N VAL A 116 2.43 -12.67 5.20
CA VAL A 116 1.84 -11.41 4.74
C VAL A 116 1.18 -10.71 5.92
N ALA A 117 1.54 -9.45 6.14
CA ALA A 117 0.98 -8.62 7.21
C ALA A 117 0.39 -7.33 6.64
N LEU A 118 -0.81 -6.98 7.10
CA LEU A 118 -1.40 -5.68 6.86
C LEU A 118 -0.82 -4.66 7.86
N VAL A 119 -0.16 -3.64 7.33
CA VAL A 119 0.35 -2.51 8.13
C VAL A 119 -0.66 -1.38 8.08
N THR A 120 -1.30 -1.10 9.22
CA THR A 120 -2.30 -0.03 9.37
C THR A 120 -2.21 0.68 10.73
N LYS A 121 -2.60 1.97 10.75
CA LYS A 121 -2.85 2.75 11.96
C LYS A 121 -4.34 2.88 12.30
N ASP A 122 -5.22 2.43 11.41
CA ASP A 122 -6.66 2.42 11.64
C ASP A 122 -7.05 1.28 12.60
N VAL A 123 -8.01 1.53 13.49
CA VAL A 123 -8.54 0.52 14.41
C VAL A 123 -9.61 -0.32 13.71
N ASN A 124 -10.45 0.28 12.88
CA ASN A 124 -11.50 -0.42 12.15
C ASN A 124 -10.90 -1.43 11.18
N LEU A 125 -9.85 -1.05 10.46
CA LEU A 125 -9.17 -1.94 9.53
C LEU A 125 -8.44 -3.10 10.23
N ARG A 126 -8.07 -2.93 11.51
CA ARG A 126 -7.44 -3.97 12.33
C ARG A 126 -8.43 -4.99 12.89
N LEU A 127 -9.68 -4.57 13.08
CA LEU A 127 -10.77 -5.42 13.58
C LEU A 127 -11.43 -6.24 12.46
N LYS A 128 -11.34 -5.77 11.21
CA LYS A 128 -11.74 -6.49 10.00
C LYS A 128 -10.71 -7.57 9.65
#